data_AF-A0A397ZVB8-F1
#
_entry.id   AF-A0A397ZVB8-F1
#
_cell.length_a   1.000
_cell.length_b   1.000
_cell.length_c   1.000
_cell.angle_alpha   90.00
_cell.angle_beta   90.00
_cell.angle_gamma   90.00
#
_symmetry.space_group_name_H-M   'P 1'
#
loop_
_entity.id
_entity.type
_entity.pdbx_description
1 polymer ?
#
loop_
_entity_poly.entity_id
_entity_poly.type
_entity_poly.pdbx_seq_one_letter_code
_entity_poly.pdbx_strand_id
1 'polypeptide(L)'
;GKKLQLKRVVKVNAEIASLYNSYSTSEVIDPVDNSLHTFQTMVTDAGKEKKASLILLTKICRIKPQIPDDFYKTDMPDWPFNDGVDNPHLYQVKESELVDNEWIYLYAEAALFSEWRSEMSDYTPFKMKKVMSSTKLKSSNAIFYMIFKVRGGP
;
A
#
# COMPACT_ATOMS: atom_id res chain seq x y z
N GLY A 1 5.63 -3.24 -16.64
CA GLY A 1 6.40 -2.72 -15.48
C GLY A 1 7.54 -3.66 -15.17
N LYS A 2 8.62 -3.17 -14.56
CA LYS A 2 9.73 -4.02 -14.06
C LYS A 2 9.34 -4.67 -12.72
N LYS A 3 9.82 -5.89 -12.45
CA LYS A 3 9.64 -6.60 -11.18
C LYS A 3 10.90 -6.49 -10.31
N LEU A 4 11.22 -5.27 -9.91
CA LEU A 4 12.41 -5.02 -9.10
C LEU A 4 12.24 -5.62 -7.71
N GLN A 5 13.29 -6.24 -7.18
CA GLN A 5 13.30 -6.83 -5.84
C GLN A 5 14.14 -5.97 -4.90
N LEU A 6 13.61 -5.65 -3.72
CA LEU A 6 14.35 -4.92 -2.70
C LEU A 6 15.49 -5.80 -2.17
N LYS A 7 16.74 -5.34 -2.31
CA LYS A 7 17.92 -6.01 -1.75
C LYS A 7 18.22 -5.51 -0.34
N ARG A 8 18.31 -4.19 -0.17
CA ARG A 8 18.50 -3.55 1.14
C ARG A 8 18.15 -2.08 1.09
N VAL A 9 17.78 -1.53 2.23
CA VAL A 9 17.72 -0.08 2.45
C VAL A 9 19.11 0.41 2.81
N VAL A 10 19.64 1.36 2.05
CA VAL A 10 20.98 1.93 2.25
C VAL A 10 20.95 3.11 3.21
N LYS A 11 19.93 3.97 3.06
CA LYS A 11 19.78 5.18 3.86
C LYS A 11 18.31 5.53 4.01
N VAL A 12 17.93 5.98 5.20
CA VAL A 12 16.65 6.63 5.47
C VAL A 12 16.92 7.97 6.12
N ASN A 13 16.22 9.02 5.66
CA ASN A 13 16.16 10.32 6.31
C ASN A 13 14.69 10.66 6.50
N ALA A 14 14.37 11.25 7.64
CA ALA A 14 13.03 11.78 7.88
C ALA A 14 13.14 13.26 8.20
N GLU A 15 12.18 14.03 7.72
CA GLU A 15 12.02 15.43 8.09
C GLU A 15 10.55 15.69 8.45
N ILE A 16 10.37 16.62 9.38
CA ILE A 16 9.06 17.13 9.75
C ILE A 16 9.10 18.62 9.45
N ALA A 17 8.35 19.02 8.41
CA ALA A 17 8.05 20.42 8.13
C ALA A 17 6.55 20.63 8.38
N SER A 18 5.78 20.95 7.34
CA SER A 18 4.31 20.98 7.41
C SER A 18 3.68 19.57 7.49
N LEU A 19 4.35 18.57 6.91
CA LEU A 19 3.98 17.16 6.90
C LEU A 19 5.22 16.32 7.21
N TYR A 20 5.02 15.06 7.63
CA TYR A 20 6.10 14.12 7.84
C TYR A 20 6.53 13.53 6.50
N ASN A 21 7.81 13.69 6.15
CA ASN A 21 8.38 13.12 4.93
C ASN A 21 9.48 12.11 5.29
N SER A 22 9.43 10.94 4.67
CA SER A 22 10.47 9.91 4.74
C SER A 22 11.10 9.71 3.36
N TYR A 23 12.41 9.90 3.29
CA TYR A 23 13.22 9.68 2.09
C TYR A 23 14.09 8.45 2.31
N SER A 24 13.95 7.47 1.43
CA SER A 24 14.80 6.29 1.43
C SER A 24 15.59 6.17 0.14
N THR A 25 16.83 5.70 0.28
CA THR A 25 17.66 5.20 -0.80
C THR A 25 17.89 3.72 -0.56
N SER A 26 17.58 2.91 -1.56
CA SER A 26 17.62 1.46 -1.48
C SER A 26 18.38 0.87 -2.66
N GLU A 27 18.95 -0.29 -2.46
CA GLU A 27 19.46 -1.14 -3.52
C GLU A 27 18.36 -2.10 -3.95
N VAL A 28 18.10 -2.17 -5.26
CA VAL A 28 17.14 -3.10 -5.85
C VAL A 28 17.81 -3.91 -6.97
N ILE A 29 17.36 -5.15 -7.15
CA ILE A 29 17.84 -6.05 -8.19
C ILE A 29 16.75 -6.20 -9.26
N ASP A 30 17.13 -6.12 -10.53
CA ASP A 30 16.28 -6.56 -11.63
C ASP A 30 16.51 -8.07 -11.85
N PRO A 31 15.53 -8.95 -11.59
CA PRO A 31 15.73 -10.39 -11.69
C PRO A 31 15.92 -10.88 -13.13
N VAL A 32 15.66 -10.04 -14.14
CA VAL A 32 15.82 -10.42 -15.57
C VAL A 32 17.29 -10.52 -15.96
N ASP A 33 18.12 -9.60 -15.49
CA ASP A 33 19.56 -9.51 -15.84
C ASP A 33 20.48 -9.52 -14.62
N ASN A 34 19.91 -9.66 -13.41
CA ASN A 34 20.58 -9.61 -12.13
C ASN A 34 21.35 -8.28 -11.88
N SER A 35 20.94 -7.21 -12.55
CA SER A 35 21.58 -5.90 -12.40
C SER A 35 21.17 -5.23 -11.09
N LEU A 36 22.13 -4.53 -10.50
CA LEU A 36 21.93 -3.76 -9.27
C LEU A 36 21.64 -2.30 -9.61
N HIS A 37 20.60 -1.74 -8.99
CA HIS A 37 20.20 -0.36 -9.15
C HIS A 37 20.02 0.35 -7.82
N THR A 38 20.33 1.65 -7.82
CA THR A 38 19.91 2.57 -6.76
C THR A 38 18.48 3.00 -7.02
N PHE A 39 17.63 2.87 -6.00
CA PHE A 39 16.23 3.27 -6.01
C PHE A 39 16.00 4.35 -4.96
N GLN A 40 15.27 5.39 -5.34
CA GLN A 40 14.89 6.48 -4.45
C GLN A 40 13.39 6.50 -4.25
N THR A 41 12.98 6.58 -2.98
CA THR A 41 11.57 6.71 -2.60
C THR A 41 11.39 7.87 -1.64
N MET A 42 10.32 8.62 -1.81
CA MET A 42 9.84 9.60 -0.84
C MET A 42 8.38 9.33 -0.56
N VAL A 43 8.05 9.10 0.70
CA VAL A 43 6.69 8.94 1.19
C VAL A 43 6.38 10.08 2.16
N THR A 44 5.27 10.76 1.94
CA THR A 44 4.72 11.78 2.85
C THR A 44 3.53 11.19 3.58
N ASP A 45 3.52 11.29 4.90
CA ASP A 45 2.30 11.13 5.70
C ASP A 45 1.57 12.48 5.72
N ALA A 46 0.42 12.52 5.05
CA ALA A 46 -0.41 13.70 4.91
C ALA A 46 -1.43 13.86 6.05
N GLY A 47 -1.36 13.02 7.08
CA GLY A 47 -2.22 13.09 8.26
C GLY A 47 -3.60 12.49 8.05
N LYS A 48 -4.58 13.01 8.81
CA LYS A 48 -5.96 12.52 8.88
C LYS A 48 -6.91 13.53 8.26
N GLU A 49 -7.26 13.32 7.01
CA GLU A 49 -8.29 14.09 6.31
C GLU A 49 -9.23 13.13 5.58
N LYS A 50 -10.35 13.64 5.04
CA LYS A 50 -11.17 12.89 4.06
C LYS A 50 -11.71 11.55 4.57
N LYS A 51 -12.09 11.48 5.86
CA LYS A 51 -12.50 10.25 6.58
C LYS A 51 -11.42 9.14 6.65
N ALA A 52 -10.17 9.40 6.26
CA ALA A 52 -9.10 8.41 6.30
C ALA A 52 -8.33 8.44 7.63
N SER A 53 -7.98 7.26 8.15
CA SER A 53 -7.11 7.10 9.32
C SER A 53 -5.63 7.37 9.01
N LEU A 54 -5.22 7.19 7.75
CA LEU A 54 -3.87 7.37 7.24
C LEU A 54 -3.91 7.75 5.76
N ILE A 55 -3.12 8.76 5.36
CA ILE A 55 -2.92 9.14 3.96
C ILE A 55 -1.42 9.14 3.66
N LEU A 56 -0.96 8.13 2.90
CA LEU A 56 0.41 8.04 2.43
C LEU A 56 0.51 8.48 0.96
N LEU A 57 1.36 9.47 0.69
CA LEU A 57 1.63 9.98 -0.65
C LEU A 57 3.03 9.59 -1.08
N THR A 58 3.15 8.82 -2.17
CA THR A 58 4.45 8.53 -2.76
C THR A 58 4.81 9.64 -3.74
N LYS A 59 5.73 10.54 -3.35
CA LYS A 59 6.15 11.69 -4.17
C LYS A 59 7.35 11.38 -5.06
N ILE A 60 8.19 10.44 -4.64
CA ILE A 60 9.33 9.95 -5.41
C ILE A 60 9.27 8.43 -5.40
N CYS A 61 9.41 7.80 -6.56
CA CYS A 61 9.46 6.34 -6.71
C CYS A 61 10.20 6.01 -8.00
N ARG A 62 11.53 5.86 -7.95
CA ARG A 62 12.32 5.85 -9.18
C ARG A 62 13.73 5.25 -9.11
N ILE A 63 14.15 4.69 -10.25
CA ILE A 63 15.57 4.54 -10.64
C ILE A 63 16.06 5.81 -11.38
N LYS A 64 15.18 6.47 -12.16
CA LYS A 64 15.45 7.69 -12.94
C LYS A 64 14.36 8.75 -12.74
N PRO A 65 14.66 10.06 -12.81
CA PRO A 65 13.68 11.14 -12.64
C PRO A 65 12.37 10.90 -13.43
N GLN A 66 11.23 10.99 -12.75
CA GLN A 66 9.89 10.91 -13.32
C GLN A 66 8.99 11.96 -12.66
N ILE A 67 7.93 12.37 -13.37
CA ILE A 67 6.93 13.33 -12.90
C ILE A 67 5.92 12.58 -12.00
N PRO A 68 5.55 13.12 -10.83
CA PRO A 68 4.54 12.53 -9.97
C PRO A 68 3.17 12.43 -10.65
N ASP A 69 2.38 11.42 -10.32
CA ASP A 69 0.99 11.28 -10.76
C ASP A 69 0.04 12.11 -9.89
N ASP A 70 -1.19 12.28 -10.37
CA ASP A 70 -2.27 13.01 -9.69
C ASP A 70 -2.76 12.25 -8.43
N PHE A 71 -2.97 12.97 -7.34
CA PHE A 71 -3.38 12.37 -6.05
C PHE A 71 -4.87 12.04 -5.97
N TYR A 72 -5.25 11.11 -5.08
CA TYR A 72 -6.67 10.85 -4.75
C TYR A 72 -7.31 12.07 -4.09
N LYS A 73 -8.40 12.59 -4.70
CA LYS A 73 -8.99 13.89 -4.31
C LYS A 73 -10.27 13.77 -3.47
N THR A 74 -10.94 12.62 -3.47
CA THR A 74 -12.26 12.44 -2.84
C THR A 74 -12.17 11.88 -1.42
N ASP A 75 -13.30 11.85 -0.71
CA ASP A 75 -13.39 11.21 0.60
C ASP A 75 -13.21 9.69 0.50
N MET A 76 -12.71 9.07 1.57
CA MET A 76 -12.73 7.62 1.70
C MET A 76 -14.20 7.18 1.81
N PRO A 77 -14.68 6.27 0.95
CA PRO A 77 -16.06 5.81 1.03
C PRO A 77 -16.29 4.99 2.30
N ASP A 78 -17.54 4.96 2.73
CA ASP A 78 -17.95 4.10 3.84
C ASP A 78 -17.86 2.62 3.42
N TRP A 79 -17.87 1.73 4.41
CA TRP A 79 -17.84 0.29 4.18
C TRP A 79 -19.04 -0.14 3.33
N PRO A 80 -18.86 -0.96 2.27
CA PRO A 80 -19.85 -1.13 1.21
C PRO A 80 -20.84 -2.25 1.51
N PHE A 81 -20.70 -2.95 2.64
CA PHE A 81 -21.55 -4.06 3.05
C PHE A 81 -22.37 -3.66 4.27
N ASN A 82 -23.69 -3.61 4.12
CA ASN A 82 -24.63 -3.67 5.23
C ASN A 82 -25.19 -5.10 5.29
N ASP A 83 -25.31 -5.64 6.49
CA ASP A 83 -26.06 -6.87 6.77
C ASP A 83 -25.61 -8.14 6.01
N GLY A 84 -24.32 -8.22 5.65
CA GLY A 84 -23.73 -9.42 5.05
C GLY A 84 -24.06 -9.68 3.59
N VAL A 85 -24.72 -8.73 2.90
CA VAL A 85 -24.99 -8.82 1.46
C VAL A 85 -23.83 -8.20 0.68
N ASP A 86 -23.23 -9.00 -0.20
CA ASP A 86 -22.18 -8.53 -1.09
C ASP A 86 -22.73 -7.48 -2.08
N ASN A 87 -22.07 -6.31 -2.15
CA ASN A 87 -22.39 -5.30 -3.14
C ASN A 87 -22.05 -5.83 -4.56
N PRO A 88 -23.05 -6.03 -5.44
CA PRO A 88 -22.86 -6.66 -6.74
C PRO A 88 -22.01 -5.81 -7.71
N HIS A 89 -21.77 -4.54 -7.40
CA HIS A 89 -20.94 -3.64 -8.20
C HIS A 89 -19.45 -3.76 -7.87
N LEU A 90 -19.08 -4.49 -6.83
CA LEU A 90 -17.68 -4.71 -6.46
C LEU A 90 -17.14 -6.00 -7.08
N TYR A 91 -15.94 -5.91 -7.62
CA TYR A 91 -15.19 -7.06 -8.11
C TYR A 91 -14.56 -7.82 -6.93
N GLN A 92 -14.93 -9.09 -6.76
CA GLN A 92 -14.25 -9.96 -5.81
C GLN A 92 -12.93 -10.47 -6.40
N VAL A 93 -11.83 -10.13 -5.74
CA VAL A 93 -10.49 -10.56 -6.15
C VAL A 93 -10.30 -12.04 -5.81
N LYS A 94 -9.86 -12.84 -6.78
CA LYS A 94 -9.62 -14.27 -6.60
C LYS A 94 -8.29 -14.53 -5.89
N GLU A 95 -8.16 -15.69 -5.24
CA GLU A 95 -6.92 -16.08 -4.56
C GLU A 95 -5.72 -16.15 -5.52
N SER A 96 -5.90 -16.68 -6.74
CA SER A 96 -4.85 -16.69 -7.76
C SER A 96 -4.40 -15.27 -8.15
N GLU A 97 -5.32 -14.31 -8.19
CA GLU A 97 -4.98 -12.91 -8.46
C GLU A 97 -4.24 -12.26 -7.30
N LEU A 98 -4.54 -12.64 -6.04
CA LEU A 98 -3.78 -12.16 -4.88
C LEU A 98 -2.33 -12.65 -4.91
N VAL A 99 -2.09 -13.89 -5.34
CA VAL A 99 -0.73 -14.43 -5.52
C VAL A 99 0.04 -13.64 -6.58
N ASP A 100 -0.62 -13.31 -7.70
CA ASP A 100 -0.01 -12.52 -8.77
C ASP A 100 0.15 -11.02 -8.43
N ASN A 101 -0.50 -10.55 -7.38
CA ASN A 101 -0.57 -9.14 -6.98
C ASN A 101 -0.28 -8.99 -5.47
N GLU A 102 0.89 -9.49 -5.06
CA GLU A 102 1.38 -9.42 -3.68
C GLU A 102 1.38 -8.01 -3.08
N TRP A 103 1.46 -6.97 -3.91
CA TRP A 103 1.37 -5.57 -3.47
C TRP A 103 0.06 -5.22 -2.75
N ILE A 104 -1.02 -6.00 -2.94
CA ILE A 104 -2.28 -5.81 -2.20
C ILE A 104 -2.05 -6.03 -0.70
N TYR A 105 -1.13 -6.94 -0.33
CA TYR A 105 -0.79 -7.17 1.07
C TYR A 105 -0.11 -5.94 1.70
N LEU A 106 0.66 -5.15 0.93
CA LEU A 106 1.26 -3.90 1.42
C LEU A 106 0.19 -2.88 1.87
N TYR A 107 -0.96 -2.85 1.20
CA TYR A 107 -2.08 -1.98 1.60
C TYR A 107 -2.76 -2.46 2.88
N ALA A 108 -2.85 -3.77 3.10
CA ALA A 108 -3.34 -4.30 4.37
C ALA A 108 -2.35 -4.02 5.51
N GLU A 109 -1.04 -4.12 5.28
CA GLU A 109 -0.02 -3.71 6.25
C GLU A 109 -0.12 -2.22 6.61
N ALA A 110 -0.32 -1.35 5.61
CA ALA A 110 -0.53 0.08 5.84
C ALA A 110 -1.81 0.35 6.63
N ALA A 111 -2.90 -0.38 6.36
CA ALA A 111 -4.14 -0.28 7.13
C ALA A 111 -3.94 -0.72 8.59
N LEU A 112 -3.20 -1.81 8.83
CA LEU A 112 -2.85 -2.28 10.17
C LEU A 112 -2.02 -1.24 10.93
N PHE A 113 -1.00 -0.68 10.28
CA PHE A 113 -0.18 0.39 10.85
C PHE A 113 -1.01 1.64 11.19
N SER A 114 -2.04 1.94 10.40
CA SER A 114 -2.91 3.10 10.66
C SER A 114 -3.74 2.98 11.95
N GLU A 115 -4.11 1.74 12.32
CA GLU A 115 -4.99 1.46 13.44
C GLU A 115 -4.21 1.29 14.75
N TRP A 116 -3.01 0.71 14.68
CA TRP A 116 -2.23 0.31 15.85
C TRP A 116 -0.87 1.01 15.88
N ARG A 117 -0.63 1.84 16.91
CA ARG A 117 0.69 2.46 17.19
C ARG A 117 1.69 1.51 17.87
N SER A 118 1.37 0.21 17.94
CA SER A 118 2.23 -0.85 18.48
C SER A 118 3.14 -1.44 17.40
N GLU A 119 4.02 -2.36 17.78
CA GLU A 119 4.94 -2.98 16.84
C GLU A 119 4.16 -3.84 15.82
N MET A 120 4.42 -3.64 14.53
CA MET A 120 3.75 -4.36 13.43
C MET A 120 3.94 -5.89 13.51
N SER A 121 5.01 -6.33 14.17
CA SER A 121 5.30 -7.74 14.52
C SER A 121 4.22 -8.39 15.35
N ASP A 122 3.47 -7.64 16.15
CA ASP A 122 2.40 -8.17 17.01
C ASP A 122 1.22 -8.71 16.18
N TYR A 123 0.98 -8.09 15.02
CA TYR A 123 -0.18 -8.38 14.16
C TYR A 123 0.15 -9.18 12.91
N THR A 124 1.45 -9.40 12.65
CA THR A 124 1.96 -10.12 11.49
C THR A 124 2.48 -11.54 11.85
N PRO A 125 2.42 -12.51 10.91
CA PRO A 125 1.71 -12.42 9.63
C PRO A 125 0.18 -12.42 9.85
N PHE A 126 -0.54 -11.64 9.03
CA PHE A 126 -1.99 -11.69 8.97
C PHE A 126 -2.45 -12.62 7.83
N LYS A 127 -3.68 -13.11 7.92
CA LYS A 127 -4.31 -13.93 6.88
C LYS A 127 -5.37 -13.13 6.15
N MET A 128 -5.14 -12.85 4.86
CA MET A 128 -6.15 -12.28 3.98
C MET A 128 -7.35 -13.22 3.86
N LYS A 129 -8.57 -12.70 4.02
CA LYS A 129 -9.82 -13.48 3.96
C LYS A 129 -10.64 -13.13 2.73
N LYS A 130 -10.79 -11.83 2.45
CA LYS A 130 -11.59 -11.34 1.33
C LYS A 130 -11.06 -9.99 0.89
N VAL A 131 -10.97 -9.79 -0.42
CA VAL A 131 -10.64 -8.50 -1.04
C VAL A 131 -11.68 -8.21 -2.11
N MET A 132 -12.26 -7.03 -2.03
CA MET A 132 -13.26 -6.52 -2.97
C MET A 132 -12.74 -5.21 -3.52
N SER A 133 -12.91 -4.98 -4.82
CA SER A 133 -12.40 -3.79 -5.49
C SER A 133 -13.49 -3.09 -6.29
N SER A 134 -13.43 -1.76 -6.37
CA SER A 134 -14.31 -0.96 -7.24
C SER A 134 -14.07 -1.22 -8.73
N THR A 135 -12.90 -1.76 -9.09
CA THR A 135 -12.46 -2.00 -10.47
C THR A 135 -11.68 -3.31 -10.55
N LYS A 136 -11.29 -3.73 -11.77
CA LYS A 136 -10.34 -4.84 -11.93
C LYS A 136 -8.93 -4.39 -11.51
N LEU A 137 -8.12 -5.33 -11.02
CA LEU A 137 -6.74 -5.07 -10.65
C LEU A 137 -5.95 -4.44 -11.81
N LYS A 138 -4.98 -3.58 -11.46
CA LYS A 138 -4.13 -2.83 -12.39
C LYS A 138 -4.85 -1.71 -13.17
N SER A 139 -6.04 -1.28 -12.74
CA SER A 139 -6.61 0.01 -13.15
C SER A 139 -5.83 1.18 -12.52
N SER A 140 -5.95 2.39 -13.09
CA SER A 140 -5.23 3.58 -12.60
C SER A 140 -5.65 3.98 -11.19
N ASN A 141 -6.94 4.12 -10.95
CA ASN A 141 -7.52 4.38 -9.64
C ASN A 141 -8.41 3.21 -9.23
N ALA A 142 -8.33 2.81 -7.97
CA ALA A 142 -9.11 1.72 -7.41
C ALA A 142 -9.32 1.92 -5.91
N ILE A 143 -10.49 1.51 -5.42
CA ILE A 143 -10.79 1.42 -4.00
C ILE A 143 -10.81 -0.06 -3.64
N PHE A 144 -10.15 -0.41 -2.55
CA PHE A 144 -10.07 -1.78 -2.05
C PHE A 144 -10.70 -1.87 -0.67
N TYR A 145 -11.58 -2.86 -0.51
CA TYR A 145 -12.16 -3.25 0.75
C TYR A 145 -11.57 -4.60 1.15
N MET A 146 -10.94 -4.65 2.32
CA MET A 146 -10.14 -5.80 2.75
C MET A 146 -10.63 -6.33 4.07
N ILE A 147 -10.82 -7.64 4.14
CA ILE A 147 -11.06 -8.39 5.37
C ILE A 147 -9.86 -9.30 5.57
N PHE A 148 -9.17 -9.15 6.69
CA PHE A 148 -8.06 -9.98 7.08
C PHE A 148 -8.11 -10.29 8.57
N LYS A 149 -7.47 -11.40 8.96
CA LYS A 149 -7.34 -11.83 10.35
C LYS A 149 -5.89 -11.62 10.80
N VAL A 150 -5.68 -10.81 11.83
CA VAL A 150 -4.35 -10.56 12.42
C VAL A 150 -3.94 -11.65 13.40
N ARG A 151 -2.63 -11.72 13.68
CA ARG A 151 -2.10 -12.45 14.84
C ARG A 151 -2.45 -11.66 16.11
N GLY A 152 -3.03 -12.31 17.12
CA GLY A 152 -3.30 -11.66 18.42
C GLY A 152 -4.49 -10.69 18.51
N GLY A 153 -5.24 -10.45 17.44
CA GLY A 153 -6.52 -9.73 17.52
C GLY A 153 -7.66 -10.64 18.01
N PRO A 154 -8.77 -10.07 18.54
CA PRO A 154 -9.98 -10.84 18.81
C PRO A 154 -10.52 -11.57 17.55
#